data_AF-A0A2V1DCK2-F1
#
_entry.id   AF-A0A2V1DCK2-F1
#
_cell.length_a   1.000
_cell.length_b   1.000
_cell.length_c   1.000
_cell.angle_alpha   90.00
_cell.angle_beta   90.00
_cell.angle_gamma   90.00
#
_symmetry.space_group_name_H-M   'P 1'
#
loop_
_entity.id
_entity.type
_entity.pdbx_description
1 polymer ?
#
loop_
_entity_poly.entity_id
_entity_poly.type
_entity_poly.pdbx_seq_one_letter_code
_entity_poly.pdbx_strand_id
1 'polypeptide(L)'
;MVETAVNSNKIVLFGSFPDKGPIENWEDYYPVGLPGVLMIDSSSVWGEQSKEKMYAEPDLLLPGEDLMLVMDDKVSGSSFATALNLIFFFEELKDEDEYERRG
;
A
#
# COMPACT_ATOMS: atom_id res chain seq x y z
N MET A 1 -20.80 -1.54 -1.16
CA MET A 1 -20.15 -2.62 -0.38
C MET A 1 -18.84 -2.14 0.25
N VAL A 2 -17.88 -1.64 -0.55
CA VAL A 2 -16.63 -1.04 -0.03
C VAL A 2 -16.92 0.19 0.85
N GLU A 3 -17.76 1.13 0.41
CA GLU A 3 -18.17 2.28 1.22
C GLU A 3 -18.83 1.89 2.56
N THR A 4 -19.60 0.80 2.58
CA THR A 4 -20.20 0.27 3.80
C THR A 4 -19.13 -0.24 4.78
N ALA A 5 -18.07 -0.86 4.24
CA ALA A 5 -16.93 -1.30 5.04
C ALA A 5 -16.11 -0.11 5.55
N VAL A 6 -15.81 0.88 4.70
CA VAL A 6 -15.16 2.15 5.07
C VAL A 6 -15.91 2.80 6.23
N ASN A 7 -17.22 3.04 6.07
CA ASN A 7 -18.05 3.72 7.07
C ASN A 7 -18.27 2.91 8.35
N SER A 8 -17.90 1.63 8.38
CA SER A 8 -18.06 0.80 9.57
C SER A 8 -17.02 1.11 10.66
N ASN A 9 -15.88 1.73 10.30
CA ASN A 9 -14.71 1.92 11.16
C ASN A 9 -14.21 0.64 11.87
N LYS A 10 -14.57 -0.55 11.37
CA LYS A 10 -14.17 -1.85 11.93
C LYS A 10 -13.10 -2.54 11.10
N ILE A 11 -12.77 -1.98 9.94
CA ILE A 11 -11.91 -2.59 8.94
C ILE A 11 -10.97 -1.50 8.45
N VAL A 12 -9.67 -1.83 8.40
CA VAL A 12 -8.68 -1.02 7.70
C VAL A 12 -8.62 -1.50 6.26
N LEU A 13 -8.77 -0.57 5.32
CA LEU A 13 -8.74 -0.86 3.88
C LEU A 13 -7.51 -0.22 3.27
N PHE A 14 -6.83 -1.00 2.43
CA PHE A 14 -5.66 -0.56 1.68
C PHE A 14 -5.96 -0.66 0.19
N GLY A 15 -5.52 0.35 -0.57
CA GLY A 15 -5.66 0.42 -2.02
C GLY A 15 -4.31 0.69 -2.68
N SER A 16 -3.99 -0.05 -3.72
CA SER A 16 -2.76 0.19 -4.50
C SER A 16 -2.92 1.40 -5.40
N PHE A 17 -1.92 2.27 -5.44
CA PHE A 17 -1.83 3.35 -6.42
C PHE A 17 -1.87 2.78 -7.86
N PRO A 18 -2.63 3.37 -8.79
CA PRO A 18 -2.71 2.87 -10.16
C PRO A 18 -1.42 3.17 -10.94
N ASP A 19 -0.85 2.15 -11.57
CA ASP A 19 0.33 2.27 -12.45
C ASP A 19 -0.05 2.87 -13.82
N LYS A 20 -0.57 4.12 -13.81
CA LYS A 20 -1.15 4.81 -14.98
C LYS A 20 -0.40 6.07 -15.42
N GLY A 21 0.71 6.39 -14.74
CA GLY A 21 1.57 7.53 -15.04
C GLY A 21 1.21 8.81 -14.26
N PRO A 22 2.02 9.88 -14.41
CA PRO A 22 2.08 10.99 -13.45
C PRO A 22 0.96 12.04 -13.58
N ILE A 23 0.04 11.88 -14.54
CA ILE A 23 -0.96 12.91 -14.91
C ILE A 23 -2.38 12.49 -14.50
N GLU A 24 -2.59 11.23 -14.15
CA GLU A 24 -3.91 10.70 -13.82
C GLU A 24 -4.31 11.08 -12.39
N ASN A 25 -5.55 11.53 -12.21
CA ASN A 25 -6.07 11.81 -10.87
C ASN A 25 -6.44 10.49 -10.18
N TRP A 26 -5.66 10.09 -9.18
CA TRP A 26 -5.84 8.82 -8.48
C TRP A 26 -7.19 8.73 -7.75
N GLU A 27 -7.81 9.88 -7.42
CA GLU A 27 -9.13 9.96 -6.79
C GLU A 27 -10.24 9.33 -7.63
N ASP A 28 -10.06 9.24 -8.95
CA ASP A 28 -11.02 8.62 -9.88
C ASP A 28 -10.96 7.08 -9.84
N TYR A 29 -9.96 6.50 -9.18
CA TYR A 29 -9.72 5.07 -9.16
C TYR A 29 -10.26 4.42 -7.89
N TYR A 30 -11.14 3.43 -8.04
CA TYR A 30 -11.68 2.68 -6.91
C TYR A 30 -10.87 1.40 -6.64
N PRO A 31 -10.65 1.02 -5.36
CA PRO A 31 -11.14 1.68 -4.15
C PRO A 31 -10.20 2.77 -3.60
N VAL A 32 -9.02 2.98 -4.19
CA VAL A 32 -7.97 3.83 -3.60
C VAL A 32 -8.36 5.31 -3.46
N GLY A 33 -9.19 5.83 -4.36
CA GLY A 33 -9.75 7.19 -4.32
C GLY A 33 -10.86 7.41 -3.29
N LEU A 34 -11.30 6.36 -2.58
CA LEU A 34 -12.32 6.51 -1.54
C LEU A 34 -11.70 7.06 -0.25
N PRO A 35 -12.31 8.09 0.38
CA PRO A 35 -11.92 8.54 1.70
C PRO A 35 -11.95 7.38 2.70
N GLY A 36 -10.89 7.23 3.51
CA GLY A 36 -10.76 6.15 4.50
C GLY A 36 -10.18 4.85 3.95
N VAL A 37 -9.76 4.81 2.68
CA VAL A 37 -8.87 3.77 2.14
C VAL A 37 -7.46 4.32 2.13
N LEU A 38 -6.52 3.59 2.73
CA LEU A 38 -5.10 3.98 2.75
C LEU A 38 -4.46 3.65 1.41
N MET A 39 -3.91 4.67 0.77
CA MET A 39 -3.23 4.58 -0.52
C MET A 39 -1.79 4.12 -0.34
N ILE A 40 -1.47 2.99 -0.93
CA ILE A 40 -0.12 2.42 -0.94
C ILE A 40 0.51 2.61 -2.32
N ASP A 41 1.70 3.19 -2.35
CA ASP A 41 2.55 3.18 -3.55
C ASP A 41 3.82 2.35 -3.36
N SER A 42 4.48 2.04 -4.48
CA SER A 42 5.71 1.27 -4.53
C SER A 42 6.97 2.15 -4.49
N SER A 43 7.93 1.72 -3.69
CA SER A 43 9.31 2.22 -3.71
C SER A 43 10.31 1.15 -4.10
N SER A 44 11.48 1.63 -4.54
CA SER A 44 12.69 0.82 -4.59
C SER A 44 13.17 0.46 -3.19
N VAL A 45 14.11 -0.49 -3.12
CA VAL A 45 14.80 -0.86 -1.88
C VAL A 45 15.53 0.31 -1.19
N TRP A 46 15.73 1.42 -1.91
CA TRP A 46 16.35 2.64 -1.40
C TRP A 46 15.33 3.67 -0.88
N GLY A 47 14.04 3.34 -0.90
CA GLY A 47 12.95 4.24 -0.50
C GLY A 47 12.59 5.28 -1.57
N GLU A 48 13.08 5.13 -2.79
CA GLU A 48 12.74 6.03 -3.89
C GLU A 48 11.40 5.62 -4.51
N GLN A 49 10.46 6.56 -4.61
CA GLN A 49 9.23 6.39 -5.37
C GLN A 49 9.53 6.32 -6.87
N SER A 50 8.76 5.50 -7.61
CA SER A 50 8.91 5.42 -9.07
C SER A 50 8.71 6.79 -9.73
N LYS A 51 9.56 7.12 -10.72
CA LYS A 51 9.47 8.38 -11.48
C LYS A 51 8.15 8.55 -12.21
N GLU A 52 7.48 7.44 -12.53
CA GLU A 52 6.17 7.45 -13.18
C GLU A 52 5.06 7.96 -12.25
N LYS A 53 5.35 8.12 -10.96
CA LYS A 53 4.41 8.47 -9.90
C LYS A 53 4.94 9.59 -9.00
N MET A 54 5.92 10.35 -9.47
CA MET A 54 6.65 11.36 -8.68
C MET A 54 5.77 12.44 -8.02
N TYR A 55 4.54 12.63 -8.49
CA TYR A 55 3.58 13.61 -7.94
C TYR A 55 2.48 12.96 -7.09
N ALA A 56 2.49 11.64 -6.93
CA ALA A 56 1.55 10.97 -6.05
C ALA A 56 1.96 11.21 -4.60
N GLU A 57 0.99 11.51 -3.75
CA GLU A 57 1.15 11.65 -2.29
C GLU A 57 0.50 10.45 -1.59
N PRO A 58 1.10 9.25 -1.63
CA PRO A 58 0.54 8.07 -0.99
C PRO A 58 0.58 8.20 0.53
N ASP A 59 -0.39 7.58 1.21
CA ASP A 59 -0.38 7.45 2.67
C ASP A 59 0.80 6.59 3.12
N LEU A 60 1.16 5.57 2.33
CA LEU A 60 2.27 4.68 2.59
C LEU A 60 3.09 4.43 1.32
N LEU A 61 4.41 4.51 1.46
CA LEU A 61 5.36 4.18 0.42
C LEU A 61 6.15 2.94 0.85
N LEU A 62 5.94 1.82 0.16
CA LEU A 62 6.40 0.51 0.60
C LEU A 62 7.19 -0.22 -0.50
N PRO A 63 8.14 -1.10 -0.16
CA PRO A 63 8.93 -1.82 -1.17
C PRO A 63 8.04 -2.57 -2.16
N GLY A 64 8.17 -2.23 -3.43
CA GLY A 64 7.35 -2.75 -4.51
C GLY A 64 8.01 -2.73 -5.88
N GLU A 65 9.24 -2.24 -6.00
CA GLU A 65 9.99 -2.16 -7.25
C GLU A 65 11.15 -3.16 -7.27
N ASP A 66 11.45 -3.71 -8.45
CA ASP A 66 12.55 -4.65 -8.70
C ASP A 66 12.55 -5.88 -7.75
N LEU A 67 11.35 -6.34 -7.38
CA LEU A 67 11.18 -7.49 -6.51
C LEU A 67 11.50 -8.78 -7.26
N MET A 68 12.31 -9.64 -6.64
CA MET A 68 12.62 -10.98 -7.15
C MET A 68 11.59 -11.98 -6.65
N LEU A 69 10.85 -12.59 -7.58
CA LEU A 69 9.96 -13.71 -7.27
C LEU A 69 10.74 -15.04 -7.24
N VAL A 70 10.12 -16.06 -6.64
CA VAL A 70 10.68 -17.42 -6.53
C VAL A 70 10.98 -18.05 -7.91
N MET A 71 10.36 -17.55 -8.98
CA MET A 71 10.56 -18.01 -10.35
C MET A 71 11.64 -17.23 -11.12
N ASP A 72 12.47 -16.45 -10.43
CA ASP A 72 13.49 -15.54 -11.01
C ASP A 72 12.92 -14.41 -11.90
N ASP A 73 11.61 -14.18 -11.86
CA ASP A 73 10.98 -13.05 -12.51
C ASP A 73 11.11 -11.79 -11.63
N LYS A 74 11.52 -10.69 -12.27
CA LYS A 74 11.46 -9.36 -11.68
C LYS A 74 10.09 -8.75 -11.88
N VAL A 75 9.51 -8.26 -10.79
CA VAL A 75 8.23 -7.56 -10.81
C VAL A 75 8.30 -6.22 -10.10
N SER A 76 7.45 -5.31 -10.55
CA SER A 76 7.31 -3.96 -10.02
C SER A 76 5.82 -3.63 -9.94
N GLY A 77 5.45 -2.81 -8.96
CA GLY A 77 4.14 -2.16 -8.89
C GLY A 77 3.54 -2.05 -7.50
N SER A 78 2.63 -1.09 -7.33
CA SER A 78 1.98 -0.80 -6.04
C SER A 78 1.12 -1.95 -5.53
N SER A 79 0.67 -2.83 -6.43
CA SER A 79 -0.02 -4.08 -6.06
C SER A 79 0.88 -5.02 -5.25
N PHE A 80 2.16 -5.15 -5.62
CA PHE A 80 3.12 -5.97 -4.87
C PHE A 80 3.48 -5.30 -3.55
N ALA A 81 3.68 -3.98 -3.55
CA ALA A 81 3.87 -3.21 -2.33
C ALA A 81 2.73 -3.43 -1.34
N THR A 82 1.48 -3.35 -1.82
CA THR A 82 0.27 -3.56 -1.02
C THR A 82 0.21 -4.99 -0.46
N ALA A 83 0.35 -6.01 -1.30
CA ALA A 83 0.13 -7.39 -0.89
C ALA A 83 1.21 -7.92 0.07
N LEU A 84 2.49 -7.63 -0.21
CA LEU A 84 3.61 -8.18 0.57
C LEU A 84 3.77 -7.49 1.92
N ASN A 85 3.58 -6.18 1.97
CA ASN A 85 3.82 -5.40 3.19
C ASN A 85 2.64 -5.40 4.15
N LEU A 86 1.43 -5.78 3.70
CA LEU A 86 0.29 -5.98 4.61
C LEU A 86 0.62 -7.00 5.71
N ILE A 87 1.38 -8.05 5.38
CA ILE A 87 1.76 -9.09 6.33
C ILE A 87 2.63 -8.49 7.44
N PHE A 88 3.68 -7.74 7.08
CA PHE A 88 4.56 -7.08 8.03
C PHE A 88 3.83 -6.08 8.93
N PHE A 89 2.94 -5.28 8.37
CA PHE A 89 2.12 -4.33 9.13
C PHE A 89 1.31 -5.01 10.24
N PHE A 90 0.73 -6.19 9.97
CA PHE A 90 -0.01 -6.95 10.97
C PHE A 90 0.87 -7.73 11.96
N GLU A 91 2.12 -8.03 11.63
CA GLU A 91 3.05 -8.63 12.58
C GLU A 91 3.52 -7.59 13.60
N GLU A 92 3.87 -6.39 13.15
CA GLU A 92 4.33 -5.31 14.03
C GLU A 92 3.25 -4.85 15.01
N LEU A 93 2.00 -4.76 14.56
CA LEU A 93 0.86 -4.47 15.44
C LEU A 93 0.61 -5.53 16.52
N LYS A 94 0.90 -6.81 16.24
CA LYS A 94 0.75 -7.87 17.25
C LYS A 94 1.83 -7.75 18.33
N ASP A 95 3.03 -7.38 17.94
CA ASP A 95 4.14 -7.21 18.86
C ASP A 95 3.92 -6.02 19.80
N GLU A 96 3.34 -4.91 19.30
CA GLU A 96 2.95 -3.77 20.14
C GLU A 96 1.83 -4.13 21.13
N ASP A 97 0.79 -4.83 20.69
CA ASP A 97 -0.30 -5.30 21.56
C ASP A 97 0.20 -6.28 22.65
N GLU A 98 1.17 -7.13 22.34
CA GLU A 98 1.79 -8.02 23.34
C GLU A 98 2.68 -7.27 24.32
N TYR A 99 3.37 -6.22 23.86
CA TYR A 99 4.18 -5.36 24.71
C TYR A 99 3.32 -4.60 25.72
N GLU A 100 2.22 -3.98 25.28
CA GLU A 100 1.30 -3.26 26.18
C GLU A 100 0.61 -4.17 27.20
N ARG A 101 0.34 -5.44 26.87
CA ARG A 101 -0.22 -6.41 27.82
C ARG A 101 0.76 -6.93 28.87
N ARG A 102 2.07 -6.71 28.67
CA ARG A 102 3.14 -7.15 29.57
C ARG A 102 3.67 -6.06 30.49
N GLY A 103 3.30 -4.80 30.25
CA GLY A 103 3.56 -3.65 31.13
C GLY A 103 2.50 -3.44 32.21
#